data_AF-A0A2V9V6B0-F1
#
_entry.id   AF-A0A2V9V6B0-F1
#
_cell.length_a   1.000
_cell.length_b   1.000
_cell.length_c   1.000
_cell.angle_alpha   90.00
_cell.angle_beta   90.00
_cell.angle_gamma   90.00
#
_symmetry.space_group_name_H-M   'P 1'
#
loop_
_entity.id
_entity.type
_entity.pdbx_description
1 polymer ?
#
loop_
_entity_poly.entity_id
_entity_poly.type
_entity_poly.pdbx_seq_one_letter_code
_entity_poly.pdbx_strand_id
1 'polypeptide(L)'
;MSIQVRGFAGILFLIALGSFLISCGTSPSRTAGVLLVTSEGASSVTSYGINLSTGGLSQINTSAQTQNVPSSIVLDPSGAFAYVTNSASNTLSAYSVNPNGTLTAVSGNPATGTTPVACRYFRSVQAEALP
;
A
#
# COMPACT_ATOMS: atom_id res chain seq x y z
N MET A 1 -9.07 59.24 47.00
CA MET A 1 -8.96 58.95 45.56
C MET A 1 -8.50 57.51 45.44
N SER A 2 -9.43 56.57 45.31
CA SER A 2 -9.18 55.12 45.41
C SER A 2 -9.99 54.41 44.33
N ILE A 3 -9.32 54.08 43.21
CA ILE A 3 -9.93 53.34 42.10
C ILE A 3 -9.80 51.84 42.41
N GLN A 4 -10.94 51.14 42.52
CA GLN A 4 -11.00 49.70 42.78
C GLN A 4 -10.90 48.93 41.45
N VAL A 5 -9.96 47.98 41.38
CA VAL A 5 -9.73 47.09 40.24
C VAL A 5 -10.85 46.05 40.16
N ARG A 6 -11.82 46.27 39.28
CA ARG A 6 -12.88 45.30 38.96
C ARG A 6 -12.96 45.12 37.43
N GLY A 7 -12.10 44.28 36.86
CA GLY A 7 -12.15 44.08 35.40
C GLY A 7 -11.26 43.03 34.74
N PHE A 8 -10.42 42.31 35.48
CA PHE A 8 -9.44 41.39 34.86
C PHE A 8 -9.78 39.90 34.95
N ALA A 9 -11.00 39.54 35.35
CA ALA A 9 -11.43 38.13 35.38
C ALA A 9 -12.09 37.64 34.07
N GLY A 10 -12.47 38.54 33.16
CA GLY A 10 -13.24 38.19 31.96
C GLY A 10 -12.41 37.80 30.73
N ILE A 11 -11.14 38.23 30.65
CA ILE A 11 -10.31 38.06 29.45
C ILE A 11 -9.59 36.70 29.44
N LEU A 12 -9.44 36.05 30.59
CA LEU A 12 -8.82 34.72 30.68
C LEU A 12 -9.74 33.56 30.24
N PHE A 13 -11.02 33.82 29.93
CA PHE A 13 -11.98 32.77 29.56
C PHE A 13 -12.26 32.66 28.05
N LEU A 14 -11.78 33.62 27.24
CA LEU A 14 -11.95 33.58 25.78
C LEU A 14 -10.82 32.85 25.03
N ILE A 15 -9.74 32.47 25.72
CA ILE A 15 -8.66 31.65 25.15
C ILE A 15 -9.00 30.14 25.27
N ALA A 16 -10.18 29.79 25.79
CA ALA A 16 -10.65 28.40 25.91
C ALA A 16 -11.71 28.00 24.86
N LEU A 17 -12.01 28.86 23.88
CA LEU A 17 -12.84 28.50 22.70
C LEU A 17 -12.09 28.60 21.36
N GLY A 18 -10.80 28.94 21.37
CA GLY A 18 -9.95 28.95 20.17
C GLY A 18 -9.19 27.64 19.94
N SER A 19 -9.21 26.73 20.91
CA SER A 19 -8.44 25.47 20.88
C SER A 19 -9.30 24.26 20.52
N PHE A 20 -10.39 24.45 19.79
CA PHE A 20 -11.22 23.36 19.28
C PHE A 20 -11.04 23.11 17.79
N LEU A 21 -9.90 23.50 17.22
CA LEU A 21 -9.39 22.92 15.99
C LEU A 21 -7.95 22.42 16.24
N ILE A 22 -7.75 21.69 17.35
CA ILE A 22 -6.78 20.60 17.27
C ILE A 22 -7.35 19.70 16.21
N SER A 23 -6.80 19.84 15.02
CA SER A 23 -6.84 18.85 13.98
C SER A 23 -6.40 17.55 14.66
N CYS A 24 -7.37 16.82 15.21
CA CYS A 24 -7.32 15.39 15.22
C CYS A 24 -7.41 15.03 13.75
N GLY A 25 -6.31 15.27 13.04
CA GLY A 25 -5.91 14.36 12.01
C GLY A 25 -5.97 13.04 12.71
N THR A 26 -7.05 12.31 12.46
CA THR A 26 -6.93 10.90 12.20
C THR A 26 -5.82 10.83 11.18
N SER A 27 -4.57 10.81 11.67
CA SER A 27 -3.52 10.10 10.98
C SER A 27 -4.22 8.81 10.70
N PRO A 28 -4.50 8.48 9.43
CA PRO A 28 -4.92 7.13 9.14
C PRO A 28 -3.88 6.32 9.92
N SER A 29 -4.31 5.34 10.71
CA SER A 29 -3.42 4.24 11.02
C SER A 29 -3.00 3.73 9.65
N ARG A 30 -1.98 4.37 9.06
CA ARG A 30 -1.66 4.24 7.66
C ARG A 30 -1.22 2.81 7.66
N THR A 31 -1.97 1.95 6.98
CA THR A 31 -1.42 0.70 6.49
C THR A 31 -0.21 1.14 5.66
N ALA A 32 0.94 1.23 6.33
CA ALA A 32 2.05 2.04 5.85
C ALA A 32 3.02 1.20 5.01
N GLY A 33 2.72 -0.09 4.88
CA GLY A 33 3.09 -0.93 3.76
C GLY A 33 2.06 -2.03 3.55
N VAL A 34 1.98 -2.55 2.32
CA VAL A 34 1.33 -3.83 2.02
C VAL A 34 2.44 -4.80 1.62
N LEU A 35 2.51 -5.94 2.29
CA LEU A 35 3.36 -7.06 1.92
C LEU A 35 2.55 -8.03 1.06
N LEU A 36 3.07 -8.37 -0.11
CA LEU A 36 2.51 -9.41 -0.95
C LEU A 36 3.38 -10.65 -0.83
N VAL A 37 2.77 -11.79 -0.54
CA VAL A 37 3.46 -13.06 -0.36
C VAL A 37 2.91 -14.07 -1.35
N THR A 38 3.78 -14.64 -2.16
CA THR A 38 3.45 -15.74 -3.06
C THR A 38 3.72 -17.07 -2.37
N SER A 39 2.76 -17.99 -2.46
CA SER A 39 2.89 -19.35 -1.92
C SER A 39 2.92 -20.35 -3.07
N GLU A 40 4.06 -21.02 -3.26
CA GLU A 40 4.23 -22.02 -4.33
C GLU A 40 3.26 -23.20 -4.15
N GLY A 41 3.23 -23.80 -2.95
CA GLY A 41 2.41 -24.97 -2.67
C GLY A 41 0.90 -24.70 -2.71
N ALA A 42 0.47 -23.48 -2.38
CA ALA A 42 -0.93 -23.09 -2.44
C ALA A 42 -1.32 -22.43 -3.78
N SER A 43 -0.35 -22.19 -4.67
CA SER A 43 -0.53 -21.45 -5.94
C SER A 43 -1.35 -20.17 -5.77
N SER A 44 -1.05 -19.41 -4.72
CA SER A 44 -1.80 -18.22 -4.34
C SER A 44 -0.90 -17.05 -3.94
N VAL A 45 -1.44 -15.84 -4.08
CA VAL A 45 -0.86 -14.63 -3.48
C VAL A 45 -1.72 -14.18 -2.32
N THR A 46 -1.09 -13.93 -1.19
CA THR A 46 -1.72 -13.34 -0.01
C THR A 46 -1.19 -11.93 0.21
N SER A 47 -2.01 -11.06 0.79
CA SER A 47 -1.61 -9.70 1.14
C SER A 47 -1.73 -9.46 2.65
N TYR A 48 -0.73 -8.79 3.20
CA TYR A 48 -0.66 -8.41 4.61
C TYR A 48 -0.43 -6.91 4.73
N GLY A 49 -1.17 -6.25 5.61
CA GLY A 49 -0.91 -4.90 6.04
C GLY A 49 0.21 -4.87 7.06
N ILE A 50 1.15 -3.95 6.87
CA ILE A 50 2.27 -3.73 7.79
C ILE A 50 1.94 -2.50 8.65
N ASN A 51 1.96 -2.68 9.96
CA ASN A 51 2.01 -1.57 10.90
C ASN A 51 3.46 -1.12 11.03
N LEU A 52 3.81 0.03 10.43
CA LEU A 52 5.20 0.53 10.48
C LEU A 52 5.67 0.97 11.87
N SER A 53 4.75 1.24 12.79
CA SER A 53 5.12 1.65 14.16
C SER A 53 5.47 0.47 15.05
N THR A 54 4.94 -0.72 14.78
CA THR A 54 5.15 -1.92 15.60
C THR A 54 5.78 -3.08 14.85
N GLY A 55 5.87 -3.01 13.52
CA GLY A 55 6.25 -4.14 12.65
C GLY A 55 5.17 -5.22 12.54
N GLY A 56 3.99 -5.03 13.16
CA GLY A 56 2.93 -6.03 13.16
C GLY A 56 2.36 -6.28 11.76
N LEU A 57 2.09 -7.54 11.44
CA LEU A 57 1.44 -7.96 10.20
C LEU A 57 -0.03 -8.30 10.46
N SER A 58 -0.92 -7.76 9.64
CA SER A 58 -2.35 -8.10 9.65
C SER A 58 -2.74 -8.61 8.27
N GLN A 59 -3.34 -9.80 8.19
CA GLN A 59 -3.76 -10.35 6.90
C GLN A 59 -4.92 -9.52 6.33
N ILE A 60 -4.78 -9.09 5.07
CA ILE A 60 -5.80 -8.31 4.35
C ILE A 60 -6.59 -9.21 3.40
N ASN A 61 -5.87 -9.95 2.55
CA ASN A 61 -6.48 -10.86 1.59
C ASN A 61 -5.98 -12.29 1.84
N THR A 62 -6.92 -13.23 1.89
CA THR A 62 -6.67 -14.62 2.25
C THR A 62 -6.13 -15.46 1.09
N SER A 63 -6.49 -15.16 -0.16
CA SER A 63 -5.98 -15.88 -1.34
C SER A 63 -6.46 -15.25 -2.65
N ALA A 64 -5.52 -14.71 -3.43
CA ALA A 64 -5.72 -14.47 -4.86
C ALA A 64 -5.12 -15.64 -5.63
N GLN A 65 -5.95 -16.38 -6.36
CA GLN A 65 -5.51 -17.55 -7.13
C GLN A 65 -4.54 -17.15 -8.23
N THR A 66 -3.42 -17.88 -8.32
CA THR A 66 -2.40 -17.74 -9.35
C THR A 66 -2.38 -18.98 -10.24
N GLN A 67 -1.36 -19.09 -11.10
CA GLN A 67 -1.08 -20.32 -11.82
C GLN A 67 -0.04 -21.14 -11.04
N ASN A 68 0.42 -22.27 -11.59
CA ASN A 68 1.24 -23.19 -10.82
C ASN A 68 2.64 -22.64 -10.55
N VAL A 69 3.07 -22.77 -9.30
CA VAL A 69 4.41 -22.42 -8.80
C VAL A 69 4.76 -20.95 -9.07
N PRO A 70 4.09 -20.00 -8.39
CA PRO A 70 4.48 -18.60 -8.43
C PRO A 70 5.90 -18.41 -7.88
N SER A 71 6.83 -17.91 -8.70
CA SER A 71 8.26 -17.80 -8.38
C SER A 71 8.70 -16.41 -7.96
N SER A 72 8.14 -15.36 -8.57
CA SER A 72 8.51 -13.98 -8.30
C SER A 72 7.33 -13.03 -8.50
N ILE A 73 7.27 -11.98 -7.69
CA ILE A 73 6.26 -10.93 -7.75
C ILE A 73 6.91 -9.55 -7.86
N VAL A 74 6.33 -8.67 -8.68
CA VAL A 74 6.75 -7.28 -8.81
C VAL A 74 5.54 -6.35 -8.83
N LEU A 75 5.67 -5.21 -8.16
CA LEU A 75 4.67 -4.15 -8.16
C LEU A 75 5.05 -3.07 -9.19
N ASP A 76 4.05 -2.46 -9.78
CA ASP A 76 4.24 -1.21 -10.51
C ASP A 76 4.55 -0.05 -9.53
N PRO A 77 5.17 1.05 -9.97
CA PRO A 77 5.55 2.15 -9.08
C PRO A 77 4.38 2.91 -8.46
N SER A 78 3.19 2.85 -9.06
CA SER A 78 1.98 3.39 -8.46
C SER A 78 1.40 2.47 -7.39
N GLY A 79 1.83 1.20 -7.36
CA GLY A 79 1.33 0.18 -6.44
C GLY A 79 -0.10 -0.27 -6.74
N ALA A 80 -0.63 0.04 -7.92
CA ALA A 80 -1.98 -0.32 -8.36
C ALA A 80 -2.03 -1.70 -9.04
N PHE A 81 -0.89 -2.22 -9.49
CA PHE A 81 -0.78 -3.50 -10.18
C PHE A 81 0.39 -4.32 -9.66
N ALA A 82 0.16 -5.61 -9.45
CA ALA A 82 1.15 -6.61 -9.13
C ALA A 82 1.21 -7.65 -10.25
N TYR A 83 2.42 -8.07 -10.60
CA TYR A 83 2.68 -9.07 -11.63
C TYR A 83 3.43 -10.24 -10.99
N VAL A 84 2.97 -11.45 -11.26
CA VAL A 84 3.49 -12.69 -10.69
C VAL A 84 3.95 -13.58 -11.84
N THR A 85 5.14 -14.13 -11.74
CA THR A 85 5.61 -15.17 -12.66
C THR A 85 5.30 -16.54 -12.11
N ASN A 86 4.81 -17.42 -12.97
CA ASN A 86 4.42 -18.77 -12.61
C ASN A 86 5.36 -19.74 -13.34
N SER A 87 6.33 -20.30 -12.62
CA SER A 87 7.45 -21.03 -13.21
C SER A 87 7.01 -22.36 -13.85
N ALA A 88 6.07 -23.07 -13.23
CA ALA A 88 5.56 -24.34 -13.78
C ALA A 88 4.58 -24.11 -14.94
N SER A 89 3.79 -23.04 -14.87
CA SER A 89 2.81 -22.72 -15.92
C SER A 89 3.40 -21.94 -17.10
N ASN A 90 4.63 -21.45 -17.02
CA ASN A 90 5.27 -20.65 -18.08
C ASN A 90 4.51 -19.36 -18.43
N THR A 91 3.70 -18.84 -17.49
CA THR A 91 2.82 -17.69 -17.68
C THR A 91 3.11 -16.59 -16.66
N LEU A 92 2.67 -15.38 -17.00
CA LEU A 92 2.53 -14.26 -16.07
C LEU A 92 1.08 -14.20 -15.56
N SER A 93 0.88 -13.87 -14.29
CA SER A 93 -0.43 -13.49 -13.74
C SER A 93 -0.39 -12.03 -13.32
N ALA A 94 -1.44 -11.27 -13.60
CA ALA A 94 -1.56 -9.88 -13.19
C ALA A 94 -2.69 -9.71 -12.17
N TYR A 95 -2.48 -8.82 -11.21
CA TYR A 95 -3.44 -8.48 -10.16
C TYR A 95 -3.53 -6.96 -10.03
N SER A 96 -4.74 -6.43 -9.88
CA SER A 96 -4.93 -5.07 -9.42
C SER A 96 -4.92 -5.05 -7.90
N VAL A 97 -4.21 -4.09 -7.33
CA VAL A 97 -4.09 -3.86 -5.89
C VAL A 97 -5.02 -2.72 -5.52
N ASN A 98 -6.04 -3.02 -4.75
CA ASN A 98 -7.00 -2.03 -4.28
C ASN A 98 -6.40 -1.17 -3.15
N PRO A 99 -6.91 0.05 -2.89
CA PRO A 99 -6.39 0.93 -1.82
C PRO A 99 -6.46 0.33 -0.41
N ASN A 100 -7.35 -0.64 -0.19
CA ASN A 100 -7.46 -1.39 1.07
C ASN A 100 -6.45 -2.56 1.15
N GLY A 101 -5.59 -2.76 0.14
CA GLY A 101 -4.62 -3.84 0.03
C GLY A 101 -5.19 -5.17 -0.46
N THR A 102 -6.45 -5.23 -0.91
CA THR A 102 -6.99 -6.45 -1.51
C THR A 102 -6.51 -6.61 -2.95
N LEU A 103 -6.22 -7.83 -3.35
CA LEU A 103 -5.87 -8.18 -4.71
C LEU A 103 -7.10 -8.63 -5.50
N THR A 104 -7.19 -8.20 -6.75
CA THR A 104 -8.18 -8.69 -7.72
C THR A 104 -7.44 -9.19 -8.94
N ALA A 105 -7.74 -10.41 -9.39
CA ALA A 105 -7.11 -10.97 -10.57
C ALA A 105 -7.50 -10.16 -11.81
N VAL A 106 -6.50 -9.76 -12.59
CA VAL A 106 -6.70 -9.16 -13.90
C VAL A 106 -6.73 -10.29 -14.92
N SER A 107 -7.65 -10.21 -15.87
CA SER A 107 -7.75 -11.22 -16.92
C SER A 107 -6.52 -11.22 -17.83
N GLY A 108 -6.11 -12.41 -18.24
CA GLY A 108 -4.99 -12.61 -19.14
C GLY A 108 -3.76 -13.17 -18.44
N ASN A 109 -3.19 -14.21 -19.05
CA ASN A 109 -1.99 -14.87 -18.57
C ASN A 109 -1.01 -15.05 -19.73
N PRO A 110 -0.31 -13.98 -20.15
CA PRO A 110 0.59 -14.07 -21.29
C PRO A 110 1.71 -15.08 -21.02
N ALA A 111 2.10 -15.81 -22.07
CA ALA A 111 3.23 -16.72 -22.01
C ALA A 111 4.54 -15.92 -21.83
N THR A 112 5.42 -16.42 -20.96
CA THR A 112 6.68 -15.73 -20.56
C THR A 112 7.94 -16.44 -21.05
N GLY A 113 7.78 -17.52 -21.81
CA GLY A 113 8.86 -18.48 -22.07
C GLY A 113 8.92 -19.56 -20.99
N THR A 114 9.99 -20.36 -20.99
CA THR A 114 10.12 -21.50 -20.09
C THR A 114 10.62 -21.09 -18.71
N THR A 115 9.95 -21.56 -17.66
CA THR A 115 10.37 -21.46 -16.25
C THR A 115 10.82 -20.07 -15.84
N PRO A 116 9.93 -19.05 -15.90
CA PRO A 116 10.27 -17.72 -15.42
C PRO A 116 10.64 -17.76 -13.92
N VAL A 117 11.77 -17.17 -13.56
CA VAL A 117 12.31 -17.18 -12.17
C VAL A 117 12.33 -15.81 -11.50
N ALA A 118 12.30 -14.73 -12.29
CA ALA A 118 12.45 -13.38 -11.76
C ALA A 118 11.66 -12.36 -12.60
N CYS A 119 11.15 -11.35 -11.92
CA CYS A 119 10.54 -10.17 -12.53
C CYS A 119 11.14 -8.90 -11.96
N ARG A 120 11.32 -7.90 -12.82
CA ARG A 120 11.72 -6.55 -12.40
C ARG A 120 10.97 -5.51 -13.22
N TYR A 121 10.43 -4.53 -12.52
CA TYR A 121 9.87 -3.34 -13.13
C TYR A 121 10.99 -2.33 -13.39
N PHE A 122 11.01 -1.74 -14.57
CA PHE A 122 11.87 -0.61 -14.91
C PHE A 122 11.03 0.48 -15.58
N ARG A 123 11.32 1.74 -15.28
CA ARG A 123 10.74 2.87 -16.03
C ARG A 123 11.51 3.02 -17.33
N SER A 124 10.79 3.31 -18.42
CA SER A 124 11.43 3.75 -19.66
C SER A 124 12.20 5.04 -19.40
N VAL A 125 13.52 5.03 -19.64
CA VAL A 125 14.28 6.26 -19.86
C VAL A 125 13.79 6.84 -21.18
N GLN A 126 13.25 8.07 -21.17
CA GLN A 126 13.02 8.79 -22.42
C GLN A 126 14.37 8.91 -23.11
N ALA A 127 14.43 8.48 -24.38
CA ALA A 127 15.55 8.84 -25.23
C ALA A 127 15.51 10.36 -25.37
N GLU A 128 16.39 11.07 -24.67
CA GLU A 128 16.62 12.48 -24.94
C GLU A 128 17.09 12.55 -26.40
N ALA A 129 16.26 13.15 -27.26
CA ALA A 129 16.65 13.49 -28.60
C ALA A 129 17.80 14.50 -28.48
N LEU A 130 18.99 14.12 -28.97
CA LEU A 130 20.14 15.01 -29.06
C LEU A 130 19.80 16.20 -29.98
N PRO A 131 20.12 17.45 -29.58
CA PRO A 131 19.96 18.63 -30.43
C PRO A 131 20.94 18.65 -31.61
#